data_AF-A0A7C7H715-F1
#
_entry.id   AF-A0A7C7H715-F1
#
_cell.length_a   1.000
_cell.length_b   1.000
_cell.length_c   1.000
_cell.angle_alpha   90.00
_cell.angle_beta   90.00
_cell.angle_gamma   90.00
#
_symmetry.space_group_name_H-M   'P 1'
#
loop_
_entity.id
_entity.type
_entity.pdbx_description
1 polymer ?
#
loop_
_entity_poly.entity_id
_entity_poly.type
_entity_poly.pdbx_seq_one_letter_code
_entity_poly.pdbx_strand_id
1 'polypeptide(L)'
;FTGAAIRLASGGLFFAAWFIKEKSLVTNIKFLFRLDTWKLLAFPTLFGACFGMYLNVSSYTWTSPGVAASLTSTVPLFAIPLSAWLLHEKPGKRGWTGAGIVIIGALLVGGAIG
;
A
#
# COMPACT_ATOMS: atom_id res chain seq x y z
N PHE A 1 -8.82 -13.31 -7.62
CA PHE A 1 -9.75 -12.70 -6.64
C PHE A 1 -9.57 -13.21 -5.21
N THR A 2 -9.35 -14.52 -4.99
CA THR A 2 -9.26 -15.14 -3.65
C THR A 2 -8.18 -14.53 -2.74
N GLY A 3 -7.00 -14.19 -3.27
CA GLY A 3 -5.90 -13.63 -2.48
C GLY A 3 -6.16 -12.22 -1.91
N ALA A 4 -6.86 -11.35 -2.65
CA ALA A 4 -7.22 -10.01 -2.17
C ALA A 4 -8.24 -10.07 -1.04
N ALA A 5 -9.25 -10.93 -1.18
CA ALA A 5 -10.27 -11.14 -0.17
C ALA A 5 -9.66 -11.65 1.14
N ILE A 6 -8.72 -12.59 1.07
CA ILE A 6 -8.02 -13.12 2.25
C ILE A 6 -7.23 -12.01 2.96
N ARG A 7 -6.49 -11.16 2.23
CA ARG A 7 -5.71 -10.05 2.81
C ARG A 7 -6.59 -9.01 3.49
N LEU A 8 -7.73 -8.67 2.89
CA LEU A 8 -8.68 -7.72 3.47
C LEU A 8 -9.40 -8.31 4.69
N ALA A 9 -9.81 -9.57 4.61
CA ALA A 9 -10.47 -10.27 5.72
C ALA A 9 -9.54 -10.45 6.92
N SER A 10 -8.28 -10.86 6.69
CA SER A 10 -7.30 -11.02 7.77
C SER A 10 -6.95 -9.69 8.43
N GLY A 11 -6.81 -8.61 7.64
CA GLY A 11 -6.63 -7.26 8.17
C GLY A 11 -7.81 -6.81 9.03
N GLY A 12 -9.05 -7.02 8.56
CA GLY A 12 -10.26 -6.70 9.33
C GLY A 12 -10.35 -7.47 10.64
N LEU A 13 -10.07 -8.77 10.62
CA LEU A 13 -10.05 -9.61 11.83
C LEU A 13 -8.97 -9.18 12.81
N PHE A 14 -7.78 -8.82 12.32
CA PHE A 14 -6.70 -8.32 13.17
C PHE A 14 -7.08 -7.01 13.87
N PHE A 15 -7.62 -6.04 13.13
CA PHE A 15 -8.08 -4.78 13.73
C PHE A 15 -9.23 -5.00 14.71
N ALA A 16 -10.15 -5.91 14.42
CA ALA A 16 -11.22 -6.27 15.35
C ALA A 16 -10.66 -6.86 16.66
N ALA A 17 -9.72 -7.80 16.59
CA ALA A 17 -9.05 -8.37 17.75
C ALA A 17 -8.26 -7.32 18.54
N TRP A 18 -7.60 -6.39 17.85
CA TRP A 18 -6.87 -5.28 18.47
C TRP A 18 -7.82 -4.35 19.24
N PHE A 19 -8.92 -3.91 18.62
CA PHE A 19 -9.90 -3.03 19.27
C PHE A 19 -10.60 -3.68 20.46
N ILE A 20 -10.78 -5.01 20.44
CA ILE A 20 -11.25 -5.77 21.60
C ILE A 20 -10.23 -5.69 22.75
N LYS A 21 -8.95 -5.93 22.45
CA LYS A 21 -7.86 -5.88 23.45
C LYS A 21 -7.72 -4.50 24.09
N GLU A 22 -7.87 -3.45 23.30
CA GLU A 22 -7.66 -2.06 23.72
C GLU A 22 -8.90 -1.43 24.41
N LYS A 23 -10.00 -2.18 24.54
CA LYS A 23 -11.30 -1.73 25.10
C LYS A 23 -11.88 -0.46 24.44
N SER A 24 -11.36 -0.09 23.26
CA SER A 24 -11.71 1.12 22.50
C SER A 24 -12.76 0.86 21.41
N LEU A 25 -13.32 -0.35 21.38
CA LEU A 25 -14.27 -0.86 20.38
C LEU A 25 -15.42 0.11 20.07
N VAL A 26 -16.09 0.64 21.10
CA VAL A 26 -17.26 1.52 20.94
C VAL A 26 -16.85 2.87 20.34
N THR A 27 -15.70 3.42 20.73
CA THR A 27 -15.19 4.70 20.23
C THR A 27 -14.74 4.57 18.77
N ASN A 28 -14.04 3.49 18.43
CA ASN A 28 -13.57 3.23 17.07
C ASN A 28 -14.72 2.90 16.11
N ILE A 29 -15.73 2.15 16.55
CA ILE A 29 -16.94 1.91 15.73
C ILE A 29 -17.69 3.23 15.50
N LYS A 30 -17.90 4.05 16.54
CA LYS A 30 -18.55 5.36 16.37
C LYS A 30 -17.76 6.28 15.44
N PHE A 31 -16.42 6.20 15.46
CA PHE A 31 -15.55 6.91 14.53
C PHE A 31 -15.75 6.45 13.07
N LEU A 32 -15.92 5.14 12.84
CA LEU A 32 -16.20 4.59 11.51
C LEU A 32 -17.57 5.01 10.95
N PHE A 33 -18.55 5.34 11.79
CA PHE A 33 -19.86 5.80 11.31
C PHE A 33 -19.97 7.32 11.08
N ARG A 34 -18.88 8.09 11.26
CA ARG A 34 -18.88 9.52 10.96
C ARG A 34 -18.67 9.78 9.46
N LEU A 35 -19.53 10.60 8.87
CA LEU A 35 -19.45 11.02 7.46
C LEU A 35 -18.12 11.70 7.11
N ASP A 36 -17.56 12.49 8.03
CA ASP A 36 -16.28 13.17 7.83
C ASP A 36 -15.12 12.18 7.70
N THR A 37 -15.16 11.09 8.47
CA THR A 37 -14.21 9.98 8.38
C THR A 37 -14.30 9.29 7.03
N TRP A 38 -15.51 9.04 6.53
CA TRP A 38 -15.71 8.44 5.21
C TRP A 38 -15.21 9.32 4.07
N LYS A 39 -15.35 10.65 4.16
CA LYS A 39 -14.78 11.56 3.14
C LYS A 39 -13.26 11.49 3.11
N LEU A 40 -12.62 11.38 4.27
CA LEU A 40 -11.17 11.24 4.40
C LEU A 40 -10.67 9.86 3.91
N LEU A 41 -11.40 8.79 4.19
CA LEU A 41 -10.96 7.42 3.91
C LEU A 41 -11.41 6.89 2.55
N ALA A 42 -12.54 7.35 2.00
CA ALA A 42 -13.11 6.78 0.78
C ALA A 42 -12.14 6.86 -0.40
N PHE A 43 -11.50 8.01 -0.60
CA PHE A 43 -10.55 8.18 -1.69
C PHE A 43 -9.32 7.25 -1.58
N PRO A 44 -8.54 7.26 -0.47
CA PRO A 44 -7.39 6.37 -0.33
C PRO A 44 -7.78 4.88 -0.27
N THR A 45 -8.95 4.54 0.28
CA THR A 45 -9.43 3.15 0.28
C THR A 45 -9.81 2.69 -1.13
N LEU A 46 -10.53 3.49 -1.92
CA LEU A 46 -10.95 3.11 -3.27
C LEU A 46 -9.77 3.07 -4.25
N PHE A 47 -8.96 4.13 -4.30
CA PHE A 47 -7.86 4.22 -5.27
C PHE A 47 -6.60 3.50 -4.80
N GLY A 48 -6.25 3.62 -3.52
CA GLY A 48 -5.06 2.99 -2.96
C GLY A 48 -5.27 1.50 -2.74
N ALA A 49 -6.20 1.14 -1.85
CA ALA A 49 -6.36 -0.24 -1.43
C ALA A 49 -7.11 -1.08 -2.47
N CYS A 50 -8.31 -0.69 -2.89
CA CYS A 50 -9.14 -1.52 -3.78
C CYS A 50 -8.61 -1.55 -5.22
N PHE A 51 -8.43 -0.38 -5.84
CA PHE A 51 -7.98 -0.29 -7.22
C PHE A 51 -6.52 -0.71 -7.37
N GLY A 52 -5.63 -0.28 -6.47
CA GLY A 52 -4.25 -0.73 -6.42
C GLY A 52 -4.13 -2.25 -6.26
N MET A 53 -4.93 -2.87 -5.38
CA MET A 53 -4.94 -4.32 -5.23
C MET A 53 -5.54 -5.04 -6.45
N TYR A 54 -6.56 -4.48 -7.09
CA TYR A 54 -7.11 -5.03 -8.33
C TYR A 54 -6.04 -5.07 -9.43
N LEU A 55 -5.32 -3.97 -9.64
CA LEU A 55 -4.23 -3.89 -10.61
C LEU A 55 -3.07 -4.84 -10.24
N ASN A 56 -2.72 -4.90 -8.95
CA ASN A 56 -1.66 -5.79 -8.47
C ASN A 56 -2.01 -7.26 -8.68
N VAL A 57 -3.24 -7.69 -8.36
CA VAL A 57 -3.68 -9.08 -8.60
C VAL A 57 -3.80 -9.36 -10.09
N SER A 58 -4.25 -8.39 -10.88
CA SER A 58 -4.35 -8.53 -12.34
C SER A 58 -2.96 -8.63 -12.99
N SER A 59 -1.91 -8.00 -12.46
CA SER A 59 -0.57 -8.11 -13.05
C SER A 59 -0.06 -9.55 -13.09
N TYR A 60 -0.41 -10.37 -12.11
CA TYR A 60 -0.05 -11.79 -12.06
C TYR A 60 -0.76 -12.65 -13.12
N THR A 61 -1.84 -12.19 -13.75
CA THR A 61 -2.47 -12.92 -14.86
C THR A 61 -1.75 -12.69 -16.19
N TRP A 62 -0.98 -11.61 -16.30
CA TRP A 62 -0.31 -11.22 -17.55
C TRP A 62 1.22 -11.36 -17.49
N THR A 63 1.79 -11.50 -16.28
CA THR A 63 3.24 -11.49 -16.04
C THR A 63 3.62 -12.51 -14.97
N SER A 64 4.87 -13.01 -15.04
CA SER A 64 5.39 -13.94 -14.03
C SER A 64 5.42 -13.30 -12.62
N PRO A 65 5.25 -14.08 -11.54
CA PRO A 65 5.24 -13.54 -10.18
C PRO A 65 6.51 -12.78 -9.80
N GLY A 66 7.66 -13.21 -10.34
CA GLY A 66 8.95 -12.53 -10.14
C GLY A 66 8.95 -11.11 -10.70
N VAL A 67 8.59 -10.95 -11.97
CA VAL A 67 8.59 -9.63 -12.64
C VAL A 67 7.52 -8.71 -12.03
N ALA A 68 6.34 -9.24 -11.70
CA ALA A 68 5.30 -8.49 -11.00
C ALA A 68 5.77 -8.02 -9.61
N ALA A 69 6.51 -8.84 -8.87
CA ALA A 69 7.10 -8.47 -7.58
C ALA A 69 8.19 -7.39 -7.74
N SER A 70 9.05 -7.48 -8.76
CA SER A 70 10.07 -6.45 -9.06
C SER A 70 9.41 -5.11 -9.37
N LEU A 71 8.41 -5.10 -10.26
CA LEU A 71 7.65 -3.88 -10.59
C LEU A 71 6.99 -3.29 -9.33
N THR A 72 6.39 -4.12 -8.48
CA THR A 72 5.78 -3.63 -7.24
C THR A 72 6.84 -3.08 -6.26
N SER A 73 8.07 -3.61 -6.26
CA SER A 73 9.15 -3.07 -5.43
C SER A 73 9.59 -1.66 -5.84
N THR A 74 9.28 -1.22 -7.07
CA THR A 74 9.55 0.16 -7.54
C THR A 74 8.56 1.21 -7.04
N VAL A 75 7.50 0.84 -6.33
CA VAL A 75 6.50 1.77 -5.76
C VAL A 75 7.13 2.98 -5.05
N PRO A 76 8.21 2.86 -4.23
CA PRO A 76 8.87 3.99 -3.60
C PRO A 76 9.37 5.06 -4.57
N LEU A 77 9.74 4.69 -5.80
CA LEU A 77 10.19 5.65 -6.82
C LEU A 77 9.09 6.57 -7.30
N PHE A 78 7.84 6.13 -7.23
CA PHE A 78 6.69 6.94 -7.54
C PHE A 78 6.15 7.61 -6.29
N ALA A 79 6.13 6.90 -5.16
CA ALA A 79 5.58 7.40 -3.91
C ALA A 79 6.37 8.58 -3.32
N ILE A 80 7.72 8.56 -3.40
CA ILE A 80 8.56 9.61 -2.81
C ILE A 80 8.40 10.96 -3.53
N PRO A 81 8.52 11.06 -4.87
CA PRO A 81 8.27 12.31 -5.58
C PRO A 81 6.81 12.76 -5.46
N LEU A 82 5.86 11.83 -5.51
CA LEU A 82 4.45 12.16 -5.40
C LEU A 82 4.09 12.69 -4.01
N SER A 83 4.69 12.12 -2.94
CA SER A 83 4.56 12.65 -1.58
C SER A 83 5.19 14.03 -1.46
N ALA A 84 6.39 14.22 -2.01
CA ALA A 84 7.06 15.52 -1.99
C ALA A 84 6.28 16.61 -2.74
N TRP A 85 5.57 16.23 -3.80
CA TRP A 85 4.75 17.15 -4.58
C TRP A 85 3.37 17.42 -3.93
N LEU A 86 2.67 16.38 -3.47
CA LEU A 86 1.30 16.51 -2.97
C LEU A 86 1.25 16.96 -1.50
N LEU A 87 2.13 16.39 -0.66
CA LEU A 87 2.21 16.68 0.77
C LEU A 87 3.25 17.77 1.10
N HIS A 88 4.02 18.25 0.11
CA HIS A 88 5.11 19.22 0.28
C HIS A 88 6.19 18.78 1.29
N GLU A 89 6.27 17.48 1.58
CA GLU A 89 7.29 16.90 2.44
C GLU A 89 8.65 16.89 1.73
N LYS A 90 9.69 17.41 2.38
CA LYS A 90 11.05 17.33 1.85
C LYS A 90 11.64 15.96 2.20
N PRO A 91 11.86 15.05 1.24
CA PRO A 91 12.47 13.76 1.54
C PRO A 91 13.89 14.04 2.07
N GLY A 92 14.14 13.71 3.33
CA GLY A 92 15.47 13.85 3.92
C GLY A 92 16.49 12.96 3.21
N LYS A 93 17.77 13.12 3.53
CA LYS A 93 18.88 12.33 2.95
C LYS A 93 18.62 10.81 2.99
N ARG A 94 17.95 10.33 4.04
CA ARG A 94 17.55 8.92 4.21
C ARG A 94 16.47 8.44 3.22
N GLY A 95 15.56 9.32 2.81
CA GLY A 95 14.52 9.00 1.82
C GLY A 95 15.13 8.78 0.44
N TRP A 96 16.07 9.65 0.05
CA TRP A 96 16.81 9.51 -1.21
C TRP A 96 17.71 8.28 -1.25
N THR A 97 18.38 7.94 -0.16
CA THR A 97 19.15 6.67 -0.08
C THR A 97 18.25 5.45 -0.21
N GLY A 98 17.06 5.48 0.40
CA GLY A 98 16.07 4.42 0.25
C GLY A 98 15.59 4.25 -1.20
N ALA A 99 15.30 5.37 -1.88
CA ALA A 99 14.96 5.36 -3.30
C ALA A 99 16.07 4.74 -4.17
N GLY A 100 17.34 5.08 -3.89
CA GLY A 100 18.49 4.50 -4.60
C GLY A 100 18.60 2.99 -4.43
N ILE A 101 18.43 2.49 -3.20
CA ILE A 101 18.44 1.04 -2.91
C ILE A 101 17.32 0.32 -3.67
N VAL A 102 16.13 0.94 -3.74
CA VAL A 102 14.98 0.40 -4.47
C VAL A 102 15.27 0.29 -5.97
N ILE A 103 15.90 1.29 -6.58
CA ILE A 103 16.30 1.23 -7.99
C ILE A 103 17.26 0.06 -8.23
N ILE A 104 18.30 -0.07 -7.39
CA ILE A 104 19.29 -1.13 -7.52
C ILE A 104 18.64 -2.51 -7.39
N GLY A 105 17.78 -2.70 -6.38
CA GLY A 105 17.04 -3.93 -6.20
C GLY A 105 16.13 -4.26 -7.39
N ALA A 106 15.40 -3.27 -7.91
CA ALA A 106 14.53 -3.47 -9.06
C ALA A 106 15.31 -3.84 -10.33
N LEU A 107 16.48 -3.23 -10.57
CA LEU A 107 17.35 -3.55 -11.71
C LEU A 107 17.95 -4.96 -11.62
N LEU A 108 18.34 -5.40 -10.42
CA LEU A 108 18.84 -6.76 -10.16
C LEU A 108 17.77 -7.81 -10.45
N VAL A 109 16.55 -7.62 -9.91
CA VAL A 109 15.47 -8.61 -10.11
C VAL A 109 14.92 -8.56 -11.52
N GLY A 110 14.93 -7.39 -12.17
CA GLY A 110 14.53 -7.22 -13.57
C GLY A 110 15.51 -7.81 -14.59
N GLY A 111 16.69 -8.28 -14.17
CA GLY A 111 17.69 -8.88 -15.07
C GLY A 111 18.45 -7.89 -15.94
N ALA A 112 18.41 -6.58 -15.62
CA ALA A 112 19.17 -5.56 -16.36
C ALA A 112 20.68 -5.58 -16.01
N ILE A 113 21.03 -6.29 -14.94
CA ILE A 113 22.38 -6.50 -14.41
C ILE A 113 22.42 -7.94 -13.89
N GLY A 114 22.50 -8.90 -14.82
CA GLY A 114 22.54 -10.34 -14.56
C GLY A 114 22.77 -11.13 -15.83
#